data_AF-A0A9D9PUG9-F1
#
_entry.id   AF-A0A9D9PUG9-F1
#
_cell.length_a   1.000
_cell.length_b   1.000
_cell.length_c   1.000
_cell.angle_alpha   90.00
_cell.angle_beta   90.00
_cell.angle_gamma   90.00
#
_symmetry.space_group_name_H-M   'P 1'
#
loop_
_entity.id
_entity.type
_entity.pdbx_description
1 polymer ?
#
loop_
_entity_poly.entity_id
_entity_poly.type
_entity_poly.pdbx_seq_one_letter_code
_entity_poly.pdbx_strand_id
1 'polypeptide(L)'
;MARPRTRQTEKAAGRVAPNAPAPREEVGREVVDHLRTGREVIRSAWVAELARRGFARLLTPEEAEAESARIYDALMECLETDRYHSAQAYAQDMAERDVFRGIGAKQVIGRLLVLRDVCGRALRERCGGDPAMEAGVRDVYEPVVNRILTIVAMAFLQERERAVGRGREQLGALVEAGKVLAAERSLDAVLQRIVEVACRLLHARYGALGTLNTAGTLDRFVTTGLDAEQRSRMGSLPTGRGILGVAVQERRPLRLRDLTADPRAHGFPPHHPAMRSFLGVPIV
;
A
#
# COMPACT_ATOMS: atom_id res chain seq x y z
N MET A 1 61.47 37.90 70.18
CA MET A 1 61.93 37.41 68.86
C MET A 1 60.98 36.34 68.37
N ALA A 2 60.19 36.62 67.33
CA ALA A 2 59.61 35.64 66.38
C ALA A 2 58.75 36.40 65.33
N ARG A 3 59.31 36.59 64.14
CA ARG A 3 58.60 36.57 62.85
C ARG A 3 59.11 35.30 62.16
N PRO A 4 58.37 34.54 61.31
CA PRO A 4 57.84 35.08 60.04
C PRO A 4 56.72 34.26 59.32
N ARG A 5 56.47 34.63 58.05
CA ARG A 5 56.03 33.81 56.89
C ARG A 5 54.54 33.78 56.51
N THR A 6 54.20 34.74 55.64
CA THR A 6 53.58 34.53 54.33
C THR A 6 53.47 33.06 53.87
N ARG A 7 52.23 32.63 53.57
CA ARG A 7 51.94 31.54 52.62
C ARG A 7 51.10 32.09 51.47
N GLN A 8 51.77 32.39 50.36
CA GLN A 8 51.25 32.10 49.03
C GLN A 8 51.36 30.58 48.81
N THR A 9 50.45 30.06 47.97
CA THR A 9 50.28 28.70 47.38
C THR A 9 48.94 28.11 47.81
N GLU A 10 48.02 27.69 46.95
CA GLU A 10 48.04 27.39 45.53
C GLU A 10 46.60 27.53 45.02
N LYS A 11 46.43 28.15 43.84
CA LYS A 11 45.25 27.92 43.00
C LYS A 11 45.20 26.42 42.74
N ALA A 12 44.33 25.71 43.46
CA ALA A 12 43.86 24.40 43.04
C ALA A 12 43.09 24.63 41.72
N ALA A 13 43.83 24.52 40.61
CA ALA A 13 43.25 24.30 39.31
C ALA A 13 42.36 23.06 39.45
N GLY A 14 41.05 23.29 39.50
CA GLY A 14 40.07 22.22 39.45
C GLY A 14 40.35 21.43 38.18
N ARG A 15 40.91 20.23 38.35
CA ARG A 15 40.86 19.18 37.36
C ARG A 15 39.38 18.99 37.03
N VAL A 16 38.96 19.50 35.88
CA VAL A 16 37.69 19.13 35.26
C VAL A 16 37.73 17.62 35.11
N ALA A 17 36.82 16.94 35.79
CA ALA A 17 36.68 15.50 35.67
C ALA A 17 36.36 15.16 34.21
N PRO A 18 37.11 14.28 33.53
CA PRO A 18 36.78 13.84 32.19
C PRO A 18 35.75 12.72 32.31
N ASN A 19 34.46 13.07 32.33
CA ASN A 19 33.28 12.24 31.99
C ASN A 19 32.03 12.74 32.72
N ALA A 20 31.56 13.93 32.35
CA ALA A 20 30.12 14.16 32.40
C ALA A 20 29.55 13.68 31.05
N PRO A 21 28.47 12.89 31.01
CA PRO A 21 27.85 12.51 29.75
C PRO A 21 27.47 13.77 28.96
N ALA A 22 27.76 13.77 27.66
CA ALA A 22 27.44 14.90 26.79
C ALA A 22 25.93 15.22 26.87
N PRO A 23 25.53 16.51 26.85
CA PRO A 23 24.14 16.90 26.82
C PRO A 23 23.38 16.21 25.67
N ARG A 24 22.15 15.77 25.90
CA ARG A 24 21.33 15.02 24.93
C ARG A 24 21.23 15.71 23.55
N GLU A 25 21.21 17.05 23.52
CA GLU A 25 21.18 17.84 22.27
C GLU A 25 22.49 17.79 21.48
N GLU A 26 23.62 17.64 22.15
CA GLU A 26 24.93 17.49 21.49
C GLU A 26 25.04 16.11 20.86
N VAL A 27 24.67 15.07 21.61
CA VAL A 27 24.58 13.69 21.11
C VAL A 27 23.59 13.59 19.95
N GLY A 28 22.43 14.27 20.04
CA GLY A 28 21.44 14.30 18.96
C GLY A 28 21.98 14.90 17.67
N ARG A 29 22.72 16.03 17.76
CA ARG A 29 23.38 16.62 16.59
C ARG A 29 24.43 15.69 15.97
N GLU A 30 25.24 15.02 16.80
CA GLU A 30 26.25 14.09 16.30
C GLU A 30 25.64 12.86 15.61
N VAL A 31 24.53 12.32 16.15
CA VAL A 31 23.76 11.24 15.52
C VAL A 31 23.25 11.66 14.14
N VAL A 32 22.60 12.82 14.08
CA VAL A 32 22.04 13.37 12.83
C VAL A 32 23.15 13.61 11.81
N ASP A 33 24.25 14.26 12.20
CA ASP A 33 25.35 14.57 11.29
C ASP A 33 26.00 13.30 10.75
N HIS A 34 26.24 12.30 11.60
CA HIS A 34 26.82 11.04 11.17
C HIS A 34 25.92 10.29 10.17
N LEU A 35 24.63 10.17 10.47
CA LEU A 35 23.67 9.53 9.57
C LEU A 35 23.47 10.31 8.27
N ARG A 36 23.57 11.64 8.30
CA ARG A 36 23.49 12.49 7.11
C ARG A 36 24.72 12.29 6.21
N THR A 37 25.92 12.38 6.76
CA THR A 37 27.17 12.19 6.01
C THR A 37 27.31 10.76 5.48
N GLY A 38 26.84 9.77 6.24
CA GLY A 38 26.87 8.35 5.86
C GLY A 38 25.71 7.87 4.97
N ARG A 39 24.76 8.74 4.57
CA ARG A 39 23.48 8.37 3.94
C ARG A 39 23.62 7.32 2.84
N GLU A 40 24.45 7.57 1.84
CA GLU A 40 24.56 6.67 0.68
C GLU A 40 25.18 5.31 1.03
N VAL A 41 26.23 5.32 1.87
CA VAL A 41 26.90 4.10 2.33
C VAL A 41 25.93 3.25 3.16
N ILE A 42 25.19 3.87 4.08
CA ILE A 42 24.23 3.20 4.95
C ILE A 42 23.06 2.63 4.14
N ARG A 43 22.52 3.40 3.19
CA ARG A 43 21.43 2.95 2.31
C ARG A 43 21.85 1.78 1.43
N SER A 44 23.03 1.85 0.81
CA SER A 44 23.56 0.75 0.00
C SER A 44 23.79 -0.52 0.84
N ALA A 45 24.37 -0.37 2.04
CA ALA A 45 24.53 -1.48 2.98
C ALA A 45 23.19 -2.08 3.40
N TRP A 46 22.17 -1.24 3.60
CA TRP A 46 20.83 -1.69 3.91
C TRP A 46 20.20 -2.49 2.77
N VAL A 47 20.21 -1.97 1.53
CA VAL A 47 19.67 -2.67 0.35
C VAL A 47 20.37 -4.02 0.15
N ALA A 48 21.70 -4.06 0.29
CA ALA A 48 22.47 -5.31 0.22
C ALA A 48 22.04 -6.32 1.30
N GLU A 49 21.82 -5.84 2.53
CA GLU A 49 21.40 -6.69 3.64
C GLU A 49 19.94 -7.18 3.50
N LEU A 50 19.06 -6.37 2.91
CA LEU A 50 17.70 -6.80 2.55
C LEU A 50 17.72 -7.95 1.55
N ALA A 51 18.56 -7.85 0.52
CA ALA A 51 18.74 -8.93 -0.46
C ALA A 51 19.27 -10.19 0.21
N ARG A 52 20.32 -10.07 1.04
CA ARG A 52 20.94 -11.19 1.76
C ARG A 52 19.96 -11.92 2.68
N ARG A 53 19.11 -11.19 3.41
CA ARG A 53 18.11 -11.76 4.33
C ARG A 53 16.80 -12.16 3.65
N GLY A 54 16.66 -11.93 2.33
CA GLY A 54 15.48 -12.31 1.55
C GLY A 54 14.27 -11.38 1.68
N PHE A 55 14.46 -10.17 2.23
CA PHE A 55 13.43 -9.14 2.37
C PHE A 55 13.19 -8.31 1.10
N ALA A 56 14.07 -8.45 0.09
CA ALA A 56 13.98 -7.76 -1.20
C ALA A 56 13.37 -8.59 -2.34
N ARG A 57 12.92 -9.83 -2.10
CA ARG A 57 12.48 -10.78 -3.17
C ARG A 57 11.34 -10.29 -4.07
N LEU A 58 10.55 -9.32 -3.61
CA LEU A 58 9.37 -8.80 -4.31
C LEU A 58 9.56 -7.35 -4.78
N LEU A 59 10.79 -6.85 -4.76
CA LEU A 59 11.14 -5.51 -5.20
C LEU A 59 12.13 -5.61 -6.36
N THR A 60 11.96 -4.76 -7.36
CA THR A 60 13.04 -4.53 -8.34
C THR A 60 14.18 -3.76 -7.67
N PRO A 61 15.41 -3.77 -8.24
CA PRO A 61 16.51 -2.95 -7.73
C PRO A 61 16.15 -1.45 -7.67
N GLU A 62 15.45 -0.94 -8.68
CA GLU A 62 14.98 0.45 -8.73
C GLU A 62 13.94 0.75 -7.62
N GLU A 63 13.00 -0.17 -7.39
CA GLU A 63 12.03 -0.03 -6.31
C GLU A 63 12.70 -0.08 -4.94
N ALA A 64 13.66 -0.99 -4.74
CA ALA A 64 14.42 -1.09 -3.50
C ALA A 64 15.22 0.20 -3.22
N GLU A 65 15.81 0.80 -4.25
CA GLU A 65 16.55 2.06 -4.13
C GLU A 65 15.63 3.25 -3.82
N ALA A 66 14.50 3.37 -4.52
CA ALA A 66 13.52 4.43 -4.28
C ALA A 66 12.82 4.30 -2.91
N GLU A 67 12.56 3.07 -2.45
CA GLU A 67 12.03 2.82 -1.11
C GLU A 67 13.07 3.10 -0.03
N SER A 68 14.34 2.75 -0.28
CA SER A 68 15.40 3.01 0.68
C SER A 68 15.61 4.50 0.89
N ALA A 69 15.52 5.33 -0.16
CA ALA A 69 15.58 6.78 -0.06
C ALA A 69 14.46 7.32 0.83
N ARG A 70 13.20 6.95 0.53
CA ARG A 70 12.02 7.48 1.23
C ARG A 70 12.00 7.14 2.73
N ILE A 71 12.32 5.90 3.11
CA ILE A 71 12.36 5.53 4.53
C ILE A 71 13.50 6.27 5.23
N TYR A 72 14.67 6.38 4.58
CA TYR A 72 15.83 7.04 5.17
C TYR A 72 15.56 8.53 5.39
N ASP A 73 14.93 9.20 4.43
CA ASP A 73 14.57 10.61 4.55
C ASP A 73 13.53 10.83 5.65
N ALA A 74 12.54 9.93 5.79
CA ALA A 74 11.60 9.96 6.89
C ALA A 74 12.28 9.76 8.26
N LEU A 75 13.26 8.86 8.35
CA LEU A 75 14.06 8.67 9.56
C LEU A 75 14.83 9.95 9.92
N MET A 76 15.47 10.59 8.94
CA MET A 76 16.22 11.82 9.14
C MET A 76 15.33 12.96 9.63
N GLU A 77 14.16 13.17 9.02
CA GLU A 77 13.19 14.17 9.49
C GLU A 77 12.77 13.92 10.94
N CYS A 78 12.49 12.66 11.30
CA CYS A 78 12.08 12.31 12.66
C CYS A 78 13.19 12.61 13.68
N LEU A 79 14.45 12.31 13.34
CA LEU A 79 15.60 12.59 14.21
C LEU A 79 15.87 14.10 14.34
N GLU A 80 15.66 14.88 13.28
CA GLU A 80 15.94 16.31 13.25
C GLU A 80 14.84 17.15 13.92
N THR A 81 13.58 16.74 13.81
CA THR A 81 12.43 17.58 14.15
C THR A 81 11.55 17.03 15.26
N ASP A 82 11.72 15.76 15.64
CA ASP A 82 10.81 14.99 16.50
C ASP A 82 9.35 14.96 15.97
N ARG A 83 9.17 15.16 14.66
CA ARG A 83 7.88 15.01 13.96
C ARG A 83 7.90 13.78 13.06
N TYR A 84 6.74 13.15 12.91
CA TYR A 84 6.61 11.85 12.24
C TYR A 84 5.70 11.89 11.01
N HIS A 85 5.50 13.07 10.40
CA HIS A 85 4.56 13.22 9.28
C HIS A 85 5.01 12.45 8.03
N SER A 86 6.29 12.57 7.64
CA SER A 86 6.79 11.78 6.50
C SER A 86 6.80 10.29 6.78
N ALA A 87 7.06 9.86 8.02
CA ALA A 87 6.95 8.45 8.39
C ALA A 87 5.50 7.94 8.28
N GLN A 88 4.51 8.74 8.67
CA GLN A 88 3.09 8.43 8.52
C GLN A 88 2.67 8.36 7.05
N ALA A 89 3.08 9.35 6.24
CA ALA A 89 2.77 9.39 4.81
C ALA A 89 3.42 8.20 4.07
N TYR A 90 4.69 7.91 4.36
CA TYR A 90 5.37 6.71 3.86
C TYR A 90 4.63 5.43 4.25
N ALA A 91 4.26 5.30 5.53
CA ALA A 91 3.57 4.12 6.04
C ALA A 91 2.22 3.89 5.35
N GLN A 92 1.47 4.95 5.05
CA GLN A 92 0.20 4.88 4.33
C GLN A 92 0.39 4.45 2.87
N ASP A 93 1.25 5.13 2.10
CA ASP A 93 1.54 4.76 0.69
C ASP A 93 2.01 3.30 0.58
N MET A 94 2.92 2.92 1.47
CA MET A 94 3.46 1.56 1.53
C MET A 94 2.38 0.56 1.91
N ALA A 95 1.56 0.80 2.95
CA ALA A 95 0.51 -0.13 3.37
C ALA A 95 -0.53 -0.36 2.28
N GLU A 96 -0.95 0.68 1.57
CA GLU A 96 -1.86 0.55 0.43
C GLU A 96 -1.24 -0.31 -0.67
N ARG A 97 -0.05 0.05 -1.18
CA ARG A 97 0.62 -0.68 -2.26
C ARG A 97 0.93 -2.13 -1.92
N ASP A 98 1.48 -2.38 -0.73
CA ASP A 98 2.06 -3.68 -0.37
C ASP A 98 0.99 -4.71 0.02
N VAL A 99 -0.11 -4.29 0.64
CA VAL A 99 -1.27 -5.17 0.89
C VAL A 99 -1.85 -5.66 -0.44
N PHE A 100 -1.98 -4.80 -1.45
CA PHE A 100 -2.44 -5.20 -2.78
C PHE A 100 -1.48 -6.15 -3.50
N ARG A 101 -0.17 -6.05 -3.24
CA ARG A 101 0.86 -6.95 -3.78
C ARG A 101 1.01 -8.27 -2.99
N GLY A 102 0.24 -8.47 -1.92
CA GLY A 102 0.32 -9.66 -1.08
C GLY A 102 1.58 -9.74 -0.22
N ILE A 103 2.30 -8.63 -0.06
CA ILE A 103 3.46 -8.56 0.84
C ILE A 103 2.95 -8.66 2.26
N GLY A 104 3.50 -9.60 3.05
CA GLY A 104 3.09 -9.80 4.44
C GLY A 104 3.78 -8.84 5.42
N ALA A 105 3.16 -8.61 6.58
CA ALA A 105 3.71 -7.77 7.67
C ALA A 105 5.15 -8.17 8.06
N LYS A 106 5.48 -9.46 8.02
CA LYS A 106 6.83 -9.97 8.30
C LYS A 106 7.88 -9.38 7.35
N GLN A 107 7.53 -9.18 6.08
CA GLN A 107 8.46 -8.61 5.10
C GLN A 107 8.68 -7.12 5.38
N VAL A 108 7.60 -6.37 5.59
CA VAL A 108 7.66 -4.93 5.90
C VAL A 108 8.44 -4.67 7.19
N ILE A 109 8.05 -5.32 8.29
CA ILE A 109 8.71 -5.18 9.59
C ILE A 109 10.16 -5.63 9.49
N GLY A 110 10.43 -6.73 8.77
CA GLY A 110 11.77 -7.20 8.51
C GLY A 110 12.65 -6.16 7.84
N ARG A 111 12.15 -5.46 6.80
CA ARG A 111 12.91 -4.40 6.11
C ARG A 111 13.36 -3.28 7.07
N LEU A 112 12.45 -2.83 7.92
CA LEU A 112 12.71 -1.78 8.91
C LEU A 112 13.64 -2.24 10.03
N LEU A 113 13.52 -3.49 10.49
CA LEU A 113 14.45 -4.06 11.46
C LEU A 113 15.87 -4.15 10.89
N VAL A 114 16.02 -4.46 9.60
CA VAL A 114 17.32 -4.43 8.94
C VAL A 114 17.88 -3.00 8.89
N LEU A 115 17.06 -2.00 8.55
CA LEU A 115 17.49 -0.59 8.59
C LEU A 115 18.00 -0.20 9.98
N ARG A 116 17.20 -0.52 11.02
CA ARG A 116 17.58 -0.30 12.42
C ARG A 116 18.93 -0.93 12.75
N ASP A 117 19.14 -2.17 12.34
CA ASP A 117 20.39 -2.89 12.59
C ASP A 117 21.58 -2.22 11.89
N VAL A 118 21.40 -1.76 10.64
CA VAL A 118 22.47 -1.13 9.83
C VAL A 118 22.85 0.23 10.39
N CYS A 119 21.87 1.11 10.63
CA CYS A 119 22.10 2.41 11.25
C CYS A 119 22.71 2.29 12.65
N GLY A 120 22.21 1.34 13.46
CA GLY A 120 22.76 1.09 14.79
C GLY A 120 24.22 0.60 14.76
N ARG A 121 24.63 -0.16 13.74
CA ARG A 121 26.05 -0.52 13.55
C ARG A 121 26.90 0.70 13.19
N ALA A 122 26.46 1.49 12.20
CA ALA A 122 27.17 2.70 11.79
C ALA A 122 27.40 3.66 12.96
N LEU A 123 26.36 3.88 13.77
CA LEU A 123 26.44 4.73 14.95
C LEU A 123 27.42 4.22 16.02
N ARG A 124 27.46 2.89 16.28
CA ARG A 124 28.42 2.30 17.23
C ARG A 124 29.86 2.40 16.75
N GLU A 125 30.11 2.15 15.46
CA GLU A 125 31.44 2.31 14.86
C GLU A 125 31.96 3.74 15.05
N ARG A 126 31.07 4.74 14.99
CA ARG A 126 31.43 6.14 15.24
C ARG A 126 31.73 6.47 16.70
N CYS A 127 31.11 5.77 17.66
CA CYS A 127 31.31 5.98 19.09
C CYS A 127 32.67 5.48 19.60
N GLY A 128 33.40 4.68 18.80
CA GLY A 128 34.74 4.21 19.15
C GLY A 128 34.81 3.36 20.42
N GLY A 129 33.68 2.82 20.90
CA GLY A 129 33.58 2.03 22.13
C GLY A 129 33.46 2.84 23.43
N ASP A 130 33.19 4.15 23.38
CA ASP A 130 32.87 4.95 24.58
C ASP A 130 31.46 4.56 25.12
N PRO A 131 31.36 3.91 26.30
CA PRO A 131 30.07 3.44 26.82
C PRO A 131 29.08 4.57 27.12
N ALA A 132 29.56 5.77 27.48
CA ALA A 132 28.70 6.91 27.78
C ALA A 132 28.09 7.50 26.50
N MET A 133 28.90 7.62 25.45
CA MET A 133 28.42 8.06 24.13
C MET A 133 27.47 7.02 23.52
N GLU A 134 27.79 5.73 23.60
CA GLU A 134 26.92 4.66 23.10
C GLU A 134 25.55 4.64 23.80
N ALA A 135 25.51 4.89 25.12
CA ALA A 135 24.26 5.03 25.85
C ALA A 135 23.45 6.24 25.37
N GLY A 136 24.09 7.41 25.24
CA GLY A 136 23.42 8.63 24.76
C GLY A 136 22.86 8.48 23.34
N VAL A 137 23.64 7.89 22.43
CA VAL A 137 23.22 7.64 21.04
C VAL A 137 21.99 6.74 21.01
N ARG A 138 21.99 5.67 21.81
CA ARG A 138 20.85 4.75 21.94
C ARG A 138 19.60 5.48 22.47
N ASP A 139 19.75 6.32 23.49
CA ASP A 139 18.64 7.09 24.09
C ASP A 139 18.01 8.13 23.15
N VAL A 140 18.74 8.55 22.11
CA VAL A 140 18.22 9.41 21.03
C VAL A 140 17.63 8.58 19.90
N TYR A 141 18.35 7.58 19.42
CA TYR A 141 18.02 6.86 18.20
C TYR A 141 16.91 5.82 18.37
N GLU A 142 16.95 5.00 19.44
CA GLU A 142 16.00 3.90 19.61
C GLU A 142 14.54 4.35 19.74
N PRO A 143 14.19 5.41 20.51
CA PRO A 143 12.81 5.87 20.59
C PRO A 143 12.23 6.26 19.23
N VAL A 144 13.03 6.96 18.41
CA VAL A 144 12.61 7.40 17.07
C VAL A 144 12.35 6.21 16.16
N VAL A 145 13.27 5.24 16.11
CA VAL A 145 13.09 4.06 15.25
C VAL A 145 11.97 3.16 15.74
N ASN A 146 11.83 2.96 17.04
CA ASN A 146 10.72 2.20 17.61
C ASN A 146 9.37 2.87 17.30
N ARG A 147 9.33 4.20 17.30
CA ARG A 147 8.13 4.96 16.91
C ARG A 147 7.81 4.79 15.43
N ILE A 148 8.80 4.88 14.53
CA ILE A 148 8.63 4.62 13.10
C ILE A 148 8.16 3.18 12.85
N LEU A 149 8.80 2.19 13.48
CA LEU A 149 8.39 0.79 13.42
C LEU A 149 6.92 0.61 13.83
N THR A 150 6.50 1.27 14.91
CA THR A 150 5.12 1.24 15.40
C THR A 150 4.15 1.87 14.39
N ILE A 151 4.50 3.05 13.85
CA ILE A 151 3.69 3.75 12.84
C ILE A 151 3.47 2.86 11.62
N VAL A 152 4.55 2.29 11.10
CA VAL A 152 4.50 1.44 9.91
C VAL A 152 3.75 0.13 10.18
N ALA A 153 3.99 -0.52 11.31
CA ALA A 153 3.27 -1.73 11.70
C ALA A 153 1.76 -1.48 11.84
N MET A 154 1.36 -0.38 12.49
CA MET A 154 -0.04 -0.01 12.66
C MET A 154 -0.71 0.32 11.32
N ALA A 155 -0.06 1.11 10.45
CA ALA A 155 -0.60 1.41 9.13
C ALA A 155 -0.85 0.15 8.31
N PHE A 156 0.11 -0.79 8.33
CA PHE A 156 -0.02 -2.06 7.63
C PHE A 156 -1.15 -2.94 8.21
N LEU A 157 -1.27 -3.02 9.53
CA LEU A 157 -2.36 -3.77 10.20
C LEU A 157 -3.72 -3.19 9.85
N GLN A 158 -3.87 -1.86 9.95
CA GLN A 158 -5.12 -1.17 9.63
C GLN A 158 -5.53 -1.38 8.17
N GLU A 159 -4.60 -1.29 7.22
CA GLU A 159 -4.97 -1.49 5.81
C GLU A 159 -5.32 -2.94 5.50
N ARG A 160 -4.65 -3.90 6.14
CA ARG A 160 -5.03 -5.31 6.05
C ARG A 160 -6.41 -5.57 6.63
N GLU A 161 -6.75 -4.98 7.78
CA GLU A 161 -8.08 -5.07 8.37
C GLU A 161 -9.15 -4.47 7.44
N ARG A 162 -8.89 -3.30 6.84
CA ARG A 162 -9.79 -2.69 5.85
C ARG A 162 -9.98 -3.59 4.63
N ALA A 163 -8.91 -4.18 4.10
CA ALA A 163 -9.00 -5.11 2.98
C ALA A 163 -9.85 -6.34 3.31
N VAL A 164 -9.68 -6.92 4.50
CA VAL A 164 -10.49 -8.04 5.00
C VAL A 164 -11.95 -7.63 5.22
N GLY A 165 -12.18 -6.44 5.79
CA GLY A 165 -13.51 -5.86 6.00
C GLY A 165 -14.28 -5.70 4.69
N ARG A 166 -13.65 -5.09 3.67
CA ARG A 166 -14.21 -4.96 2.33
C ARG A 166 -14.60 -6.31 1.72
N GLY A 167 -13.74 -7.32 1.86
CA GLY A 167 -14.03 -8.67 1.38
C GLY A 167 -15.22 -9.32 2.10
N ARG A 168 -15.34 -9.12 3.42
CA ARG A 168 -16.49 -9.61 4.20
C ARG A 168 -17.80 -8.92 3.81
N GLU A 169 -17.77 -7.61 3.60
CA GLU A 169 -18.94 -6.85 3.14
C GLU A 169 -19.39 -7.31 1.75
N GLN A 170 -18.45 -7.52 0.82
CA GLN A 170 -18.74 -8.05 -0.51
C GLN A 170 -19.34 -9.45 -0.44
N LEU A 171 -18.77 -10.35 0.37
CA LEU A 171 -19.31 -11.69 0.57
C LEU A 171 -20.71 -11.66 1.18
N GLY A 172 -20.94 -10.79 2.17
CA GLY A 172 -22.26 -10.58 2.77
C GLY A 172 -23.29 -10.12 1.75
N ALA A 173 -22.92 -9.15 0.90
CA ALA A 173 -23.78 -8.67 -0.18
C ALA A 173 -24.09 -9.77 -1.22
N LEU A 174 -23.11 -10.64 -1.53
CA LEU A 174 -23.30 -11.79 -2.42
C LEU A 174 -24.23 -12.84 -1.82
N VAL A 175 -24.07 -13.16 -0.52
CA VAL A 175 -24.94 -14.11 0.19
C VAL A 175 -26.38 -13.59 0.25
N GLU A 176 -26.59 -12.32 0.58
CA GLU A 176 -27.92 -11.71 0.59
C GLU A 176 -28.55 -11.67 -0.81
N ALA A 177 -27.75 -11.35 -1.84
CA ALA A 177 -28.22 -11.47 -3.21
C ALA A 177 -28.64 -12.91 -3.56
N GLY A 178 -27.84 -13.92 -3.19
CA GLY A 178 -28.16 -15.32 -3.40
C GLY A 178 -29.46 -15.77 -2.73
N LYS A 179 -29.71 -15.31 -1.48
CA LYS A 179 -30.98 -15.59 -0.78
C LYS A 179 -32.19 -14.99 -1.49
N VAL A 180 -32.08 -13.74 -1.94
CA VAL A 180 -33.15 -13.07 -2.70
C VAL A 180 -33.42 -13.80 -4.01
N LEU A 181 -32.37 -14.21 -4.72
CA LEU A 181 -32.50 -14.96 -5.96
C LEU A 181 -33.13 -16.35 -5.74
N ALA A 182 -32.77 -17.05 -4.66
CA ALA A 182 -33.36 -18.35 -4.33
C ALA A 182 -34.85 -18.29 -3.96
N ALA A 183 -35.34 -17.13 -3.50
CA ALA A 183 -36.73 -16.91 -3.17
C ALA A 183 -37.60 -16.55 -4.38
N GLU A 184 -36.98 -16.13 -5.49
CA GLU A 184 -37.67 -15.68 -6.69
C GLU A 184 -38.16 -16.87 -7.52
N ARG A 185 -39.43 -16.84 -7.93
CA ARG A 185 -40.10 -17.99 -8.58
C ARG A 185 -40.12 -17.90 -10.10
N SER A 186 -39.77 -16.73 -10.66
CA SER A 186 -39.70 -16.50 -12.10
C SER A 186 -38.26 -16.37 -12.56
N LEU A 187 -37.87 -17.16 -13.59
CA LEU A 187 -36.54 -17.09 -14.19
C LEU A 187 -36.21 -15.67 -14.68
N ASP A 188 -37.17 -14.95 -15.27
CA ASP A 188 -36.94 -13.59 -15.75
C ASP A 188 -36.65 -12.61 -14.60
N ALA A 189 -37.36 -12.77 -13.47
CA ALA A 189 -37.13 -11.97 -12.28
C ALA A 189 -35.78 -12.30 -11.63
N VAL A 190 -35.39 -13.58 -11.60
CA VAL A 190 -34.04 -14.02 -11.16
C VAL A 190 -32.97 -13.36 -12.03
N LEU A 191 -33.07 -13.47 -13.36
CA LEU A 191 -32.08 -12.91 -14.29
C LEU A 191 -31.99 -11.38 -14.16
N GLN A 192 -33.13 -10.69 -14.10
CA GLN A 192 -33.19 -9.24 -13.89
C GLN A 192 -32.50 -8.85 -12.59
N ARG A 193 -32.73 -9.61 -11.52
CA ARG A 193 -32.13 -9.33 -10.23
C ARG A 193 -30.62 -9.60 -10.20
N ILE A 194 -30.15 -10.65 -10.87
CA ILE A 194 -28.71 -10.92 -11.03
C ILE A 194 -28.01 -9.73 -11.67
N VAL A 195 -28.54 -9.23 -12.80
CA VAL A 195 -27.88 -8.13 -13.52
C VAL A 195 -27.89 -6.83 -12.72
N GLU A 196 -28.96 -6.53 -11.97
CA GLU A 196 -29.03 -5.38 -11.06
C GLU A 196 -27.98 -5.44 -9.95
N VAL A 197 -27.87 -6.60 -9.28
CA VAL A 197 -26.88 -6.80 -8.21
C VAL A 197 -25.47 -6.70 -8.78
N ALA A 198 -25.21 -7.35 -9.91
CA ALA A 198 -23.90 -7.32 -10.57
C ALA A 198 -23.50 -5.89 -10.96
N CYS A 199 -24.41 -5.11 -11.57
CA CYS A 199 -24.16 -3.71 -11.90
C CYS A 199 -23.85 -2.87 -10.66
N ARG A 200 -24.63 -3.04 -9.59
CA ARG A 200 -24.42 -2.31 -8.34
C ARG A 200 -23.06 -2.65 -7.70
N LEU A 201 -22.71 -3.93 -7.61
CA LEU A 201 -21.45 -4.39 -7.03
C LEU A 201 -20.22 -3.97 -7.85
N LEU A 202 -20.36 -3.91 -9.17
CA LEU A 202 -19.30 -3.50 -10.09
C LEU A 202 -19.28 -1.98 -10.36
N HIS A 203 -20.20 -1.22 -9.76
CA HIS A 203 -20.42 0.19 -10.05
C HIS A 203 -20.57 0.50 -11.56
N ALA A 204 -21.21 -0.41 -12.29
CA ALA A 204 -21.45 -0.27 -13.72
C ALA A 204 -22.71 0.56 -13.98
N ARG A 205 -22.62 1.50 -14.93
CA ARG A 205 -23.76 2.36 -15.31
C ARG A 205 -24.90 1.58 -15.99
N TYR A 206 -24.54 0.56 -16.76
CA TYR A 206 -25.47 -0.30 -17.47
C TYR A 206 -25.05 -1.76 -17.30
N GLY A 207 -26.00 -2.67 -17.44
CA GLY A 207 -25.70 -4.10 -17.55
C GLY A 207 -26.76 -4.84 -18.32
N ALA A 208 -26.35 -6.00 -18.83
CA ALA A 208 -27.23 -6.93 -19.50
C ALA A 208 -26.87 -8.36 -19.12
N LEU A 209 -27.88 -9.22 -19.07
CA LEU A 209 -27.71 -10.65 -18.89
C LEU A 209 -28.58 -11.36 -19.91
N GLY A 210 -27.99 -12.29 -20.65
CA GLY A 210 -28.71 -13.08 -21.64
C GLY A 210 -28.44 -14.57 -21.51
N THR A 211 -29.45 -15.37 -21.80
CA THR A 211 -29.35 -16.82 -21.91
C THR A 211 -29.28 -17.22 -23.38
N LEU A 212 -28.55 -18.30 -23.67
CA LEU A 212 -28.47 -18.86 -25.02
C LEU A 212 -29.36 -20.10 -25.08
N ASN A 213 -30.05 -20.30 -26.20
CA ASN A 213 -30.74 -21.57 -26.47
C ASN A 213 -29.75 -22.64 -26.98
N THR A 214 -30.27 -23.83 -27.29
CA THR A 214 -29.51 -24.96 -27.82
C THR A 214 -28.83 -24.68 -29.18
N ALA A 215 -29.33 -23.70 -29.95
CA ALA A 215 -28.73 -23.26 -31.20
C ALA A 215 -27.65 -22.18 -30.99
N GLY A 216 -27.36 -21.78 -29.75
CA GLY A 216 -26.37 -20.75 -29.41
C GLY A 216 -26.82 -19.32 -29.70
N THR A 217 -28.13 -19.08 -29.91
CA THR A 217 -28.68 -17.74 -30.09
C THR A 217 -29.31 -17.24 -28.80
N LEU A 218 -29.36 -15.91 -28.62
CA LEU A 218 -29.95 -15.29 -27.43
C LEU A 218 -31.44 -15.61 -27.34
N ASP A 219 -31.82 -16.26 -26.25
CA ASP A 219 -33.19 -16.67 -25.92
C ASP A 219 -33.87 -15.63 -25.02
N ARG A 220 -33.16 -15.19 -23.98
CA ARG A 220 -33.61 -14.12 -23.06
C ARG A 220 -32.54 -13.07 -22.95
N PHE A 221 -32.94 -11.83 -22.70
CA PHE A 221 -32.03 -10.71 -22.53
C PHE A 221 -32.66 -9.63 -21.66
N VAL A 222 -32.18 -9.54 -20.43
CA VAL A 222 -32.60 -8.54 -19.44
C VAL A 222 -31.53 -7.46 -19.32
N THR A 223 -31.95 -6.23 -18.99
CA THR A 223 -31.05 -5.06 -18.93
C THR A 223 -31.35 -4.21 -17.71
N THR A 224 -30.33 -3.50 -17.20
CA THR A 224 -30.46 -2.51 -16.13
C THR A 224 -29.66 -1.26 -16.44
N GLY A 225 -30.03 -0.13 -15.80
CA GLY A 225 -29.46 1.19 -16.05
C GLY A 225 -30.05 1.95 -17.24
N LEU A 226 -31.02 1.35 -17.94
CA LEU A 226 -31.81 1.97 -19.00
C LEU A 226 -33.22 2.22 -18.49
N ASP A 227 -33.81 3.37 -18.82
CA ASP A 227 -35.24 3.59 -18.63
C ASP A 227 -36.07 2.84 -19.69
N ALA A 228 -37.38 2.72 -19.44
CA ALA A 228 -38.28 1.96 -20.31
C ALA A 228 -38.35 2.54 -21.73
N GLU A 229 -38.26 3.87 -21.85
CA GLU A 229 -38.35 4.59 -23.13
C GLU A 229 -37.07 4.40 -23.96
N GLN A 230 -35.90 4.45 -23.33
CA GLN A 230 -34.61 4.13 -23.92
C GLN A 230 -34.61 2.68 -24.42
N ARG A 231 -35.07 1.74 -23.59
CA ARG A 231 -35.09 0.32 -23.96
C ARG A 231 -36.03 0.05 -25.13
N SER A 232 -37.19 0.71 -25.20
CA SER A 232 -38.14 0.53 -26.31
C SER A 232 -37.60 1.09 -27.64
N ARG A 233 -36.83 2.19 -27.59
CA ARG A 233 -36.22 2.82 -28.78
C ARG A 233 -35.07 2.00 -29.39
N MET A 234 -34.44 1.11 -28.62
CA MET A 234 -33.31 0.29 -29.08
C MET A 234 -33.70 -0.89 -30.00
N GLY A 235 -34.99 -1.20 -30.14
CA GLY A 235 -35.47 -2.22 -31.07
C GLY A 235 -35.14 -3.67 -30.67
N SER A 236 -34.83 -4.51 -31.67
CA SER A 236 -34.67 -5.96 -31.53
C SER A 236 -33.47 -6.37 -30.67
N LEU A 237 -33.48 -7.62 -30.18
CA LEU A 237 -32.36 -8.19 -29.44
C LEU A 237 -31.06 -8.20 -30.26
N PRO A 238 -29.89 -8.10 -29.59
CA PRO A 238 -28.62 -8.18 -30.27
C PRO A 238 -28.45 -9.55 -30.93
N THR A 239 -27.97 -9.55 -32.18
CA THR A 239 -27.85 -10.75 -33.02
C THR A 239 -26.48 -11.42 -32.94
N GLY A 240 -25.73 -11.18 -31.86
CA GLY A 240 -24.40 -11.75 -31.67
C GLY A 240 -23.30 -11.12 -32.52
N ARG A 241 -23.47 -9.86 -32.97
CA ARG A 241 -22.43 -9.07 -33.64
C ARG A 241 -21.68 -8.17 -32.66
N GLY A 242 -20.43 -7.82 -33.01
CA GLY A 242 -19.58 -6.95 -32.19
C GLY A 242 -19.08 -7.61 -30.90
N ILE A 243 -18.66 -6.79 -29.94
CA ILE A 243 -17.99 -7.23 -28.70
C ILE A 243 -18.83 -8.20 -27.86
N LEU A 244 -20.16 -8.03 -27.83
CA LEU A 244 -21.04 -8.98 -27.14
C LEU A 244 -20.99 -10.36 -27.79
N GLY A 245 -20.99 -10.43 -29.13
CA GLY A 245 -20.85 -11.67 -29.88
C GLY A 245 -19.52 -12.38 -29.61
N VAL A 246 -18.43 -11.61 -29.53
CA VAL A 246 -17.11 -12.13 -29.18
C VAL A 246 -17.12 -12.79 -27.80
N ALA A 247 -17.70 -12.13 -26.79
CA ALA A 247 -17.80 -12.68 -25.44
C ALA A 247 -18.61 -13.99 -25.40
N VAL A 248 -19.67 -14.09 -26.20
CA VAL A 248 -20.47 -15.32 -26.34
C VAL A 248 -19.69 -16.43 -27.03
N GLN A 249 -18.99 -16.12 -28.12
CA GLN A 249 -18.26 -17.11 -28.93
C GLN A 249 -17.01 -17.64 -28.21
N GLU A 250 -16.22 -16.77 -27.59
CA GLU A 250 -14.95 -17.14 -26.99
C GLU A 250 -15.12 -17.85 -25.63
N ARG A 251 -16.31 -17.77 -25.01
CA ARG A 251 -16.64 -18.39 -23.70
C ARG A 251 -15.57 -18.16 -22.64
N ARG A 252 -14.97 -16.97 -22.65
CA ARG A 252 -13.98 -16.53 -21.65
C ARG A 252 -14.28 -15.11 -21.21
N PRO A 253 -13.93 -14.73 -19.97
CA PRO A 253 -14.06 -13.34 -19.53
C PRO A 253 -13.33 -12.38 -20.46
N LEU A 254 -14.00 -11.30 -20.87
CA LEU A 254 -13.48 -10.25 -21.74
C LEU A 254 -13.58 -8.91 -21.02
N ARG A 255 -12.44 -8.28 -20.72
CA ARG A 255 -12.37 -6.96 -20.08
C ARG A 255 -11.66 -5.97 -21.00
N LEU A 256 -12.38 -4.92 -21.41
CA LEU A 256 -11.88 -3.87 -22.28
C LEU A 256 -11.99 -2.52 -21.57
N ARG A 257 -10.88 -1.77 -21.52
CA ARG A 257 -10.88 -0.38 -21.01
C ARG A 257 -11.60 0.57 -21.97
N ASP A 258 -11.38 0.35 -23.26
CA ASP A 258 -12.08 1.03 -24.35
C ASP A 258 -12.48 -0.01 -25.40
N LEU A 259 -13.79 -0.25 -25.51
CA LEU A 259 -14.36 -1.20 -26.46
C LEU A 259 -14.39 -0.62 -27.87
N THR A 260 -14.39 0.70 -28.03
CA THR A 260 -14.43 1.36 -29.35
C THR A 260 -13.10 1.24 -30.09
N ALA A 261 -12.01 1.02 -29.36
CA ALA A 261 -10.68 0.77 -29.90
C ALA A 261 -10.42 -0.71 -30.26
N ASP A 262 -11.33 -1.63 -29.90
CA ASP A 262 -11.16 -3.06 -30.23
C ASP A 262 -11.51 -3.29 -31.71
N PRO A 263 -10.64 -3.94 -32.51
CA PRO A 263 -10.89 -4.20 -33.93
C PRO A 263 -12.16 -5.02 -34.22
N ARG A 264 -12.67 -5.75 -33.23
CA ARG A 264 -13.89 -6.57 -33.33
C ARG A 264 -15.16 -5.75 -33.01
N ALA A 265 -15.04 -4.48 -32.66
CA ALA A 265 -16.17 -3.61 -32.41
C ALA A 265 -16.95 -3.33 -33.71
N HIS A 266 -18.28 -3.26 -33.59
CA HIS A 266 -19.18 -3.02 -34.72
C HIS A 266 -20.00 -1.73 -34.56
N GLY A 267 -19.54 -0.85 -33.65
CA GLY A 267 -20.29 0.33 -33.25
C GLY A 267 -21.57 0.00 -32.47
N PHE A 268 -22.44 1.01 -32.34
CA PHE A 268 -23.71 0.91 -31.65
C PHE A 268 -24.86 1.18 -32.62
N PRO A 269 -25.97 0.41 -32.57
CA PRO A 269 -27.13 0.69 -33.38
C PRO A 269 -27.81 2.02 -32.96
N PRO A 270 -28.70 2.58 -33.80
CA PRO A 270 -29.44 3.79 -33.45
C PRO A 270 -30.11 3.68 -32.07
N HIS A 271 -30.09 4.79 -31.32
CA HIS A 271 -30.65 4.90 -29.96
C HIS A 271 -29.98 4.06 -28.87
N HIS A 272 -28.93 3.31 -29.19
CA HIS A 272 -28.15 2.60 -28.17
C HIS A 272 -27.21 3.57 -27.44
N PRO A 273 -27.15 3.54 -26.09
CA PRO A 273 -26.24 4.38 -25.34
C PRO A 273 -24.78 4.14 -25.74
N ALA A 274 -24.00 5.21 -25.83
CA ALA A 274 -22.56 5.10 -26.01
C ALA A 274 -21.91 4.49 -24.75
N MET A 275 -21.04 3.50 -24.95
CA MET A 275 -20.29 2.85 -23.88
C MET A 275 -18.80 2.83 -24.25
N ARG A 276 -17.93 3.00 -23.24
CA ARG A 276 -16.48 2.99 -23.42
C ARG A 276 -15.84 1.72 -22.85
N SER A 277 -15.98 1.46 -21.56
CA SER A 277 -15.45 0.23 -20.93
C SER A 277 -16.45 -0.92 -21.02
N PHE A 278 -15.95 -2.16 -21.15
CA PHE A 278 -16.77 -3.38 -21.23
C PHE A 278 -16.19 -4.48 -20.33
N LEU A 279 -17.08 -5.21 -19.66
CA LEU A 279 -16.76 -6.45 -18.95
C LEU A 279 -17.84 -7.48 -19.32
N GLY A 280 -17.44 -8.53 -20.04
CA GLY A 280 -18.28 -9.68 -20.35
C GLY A 280 -17.75 -10.91 -19.63
N VAL A 281 -18.64 -11.66 -18.97
CA VAL A 281 -18.28 -12.88 -18.25
C VAL A 281 -19.28 -13.97 -18.64
N PRO A 282 -18.82 -15.11 -19.21
CA PRO A 282 -19.69 -16.25 -19.46
C PRO A 282 -20.09 -16.90 -18.13
N ILE A 283 -21.35 -17.27 -18.00
CA ILE A 283 -21.87 -18.10 -16.90
C ILE A 283 -22.09 -19.49 -17.47
N VAL A 284 -21.40 -20.49 -16.93
CA VAL A 284 -21.41 -21.90 -17.37
C VAL A 284 -22.00 -22.81 -16.30
#